data_AF-A0A7W0VDB4-F1
#
_entry.id   AF-A0A7W0VDB4-F1
#
_cell.length_a   1.000
_cell.length_b   1.000
_cell.length_c   1.000
_cell.angle_alpha   90.00
_cell.angle_beta   90.00
_cell.angle_gamma   90.00
#
_symmetry.space_group_name_H-M   'P 1'
#
loop_
_entity.id
_entity.type
_entity.pdbx_description
1 polymer ?
#
loop_
_entity_poly.entity_id
_entity_poly.type
_entity_poly.pdbx_seq_one_letter_code
_entity_poly.pdbx_strand_id
1 'polypeptide(L)'
;MLLAVRGLALVSLSMGCGRLGFDATEDLVEKLQTCRDVQRSGLPTGRHTLDPDADGPLAPRDVWCDLERRGGGWTLAMKVEGSQPTFLGTSPLWGDTSLVNPASLDPEVRDEAKLAPFVDEPVAEVMLVVDAGSDAVFRVRGTSLRALFASGLTFPTATAETEVRTAFANPTLQNGCRRQGVGLTNQPSNNSPREVRIGLITNDEVDDCETADSLVGVGINYLCDSGSTVSAGTIANLGPPGVCQAQRVLVYIRGDDQTRFPSLPSCAAHLARGRTDDGVYLVGGLRRRCDMTTDGGGWTNALDFDGVRDPCPAPWEADPTSFGLCIVPGTVLGVAGVVIPSPLASYREAMATATGFQRGSTDAFEPPLATLDNAYVDGLSITSGSPRQHVATFAAGHGAIDACPTPTGCNCPCDGGEPAPAFVPSGSFRCEPGSLVTLTPGMLSRPDPLFDGAEVTAACAAEARSEPIRTTLPAPTSANLEARLMRDEPAQGEGIALYRCAVWVR
;
A
#
# COMPACT_ATOMS: atom_id res chain seq x y z
N MET A 1 -6.83 34.30 88.31
CA MET A 1 -8.03 34.34 87.44
C MET A 1 -7.54 34.53 86.02
N LEU A 2 -8.07 33.73 85.10
CA LEU A 2 -7.72 33.59 83.68
C LEU A 2 -7.11 34.82 82.99
N LEU A 3 -5.99 34.63 82.29
CA LEU A 3 -5.78 34.91 80.85
C LEU A 3 -4.28 34.78 80.51
N ALA A 4 -3.93 33.97 79.50
CA ALA A 4 -2.78 34.21 78.58
C ALA A 4 -2.78 33.10 77.51
N VAL A 5 -3.28 33.37 76.30
CA VAL A 5 -2.53 33.84 75.11
C VAL A 5 -1.84 32.70 74.35
N ARG A 6 -2.49 32.43 73.21
CA ARG A 6 -2.04 31.90 71.91
C ARG A 6 -0.54 31.58 71.72
N GLY A 7 -0.33 30.34 71.27
CA GLY A 7 0.22 30.07 69.94
C GLY A 7 1.71 29.80 69.85
N LEU A 8 2.08 28.55 69.57
CA LEU A 8 3.06 28.21 68.54
C LEU A 8 2.98 26.70 68.23
N ALA A 9 3.07 26.39 66.94
CA ALA A 9 2.89 25.07 66.34
C ALA A 9 4.01 24.08 66.70
N LEU A 10 3.68 22.79 66.74
CA LEU A 10 4.49 21.72 66.14
C LEU A 10 3.75 20.36 66.20
N VAL A 11 4.25 19.43 65.39
CA VAL A 11 4.08 17.97 65.40
C VAL A 11 3.07 17.39 64.40
N SER A 12 3.65 16.98 63.28
CA SER A 12 3.19 15.88 62.42
C SER A 12 3.22 14.56 63.20
N LEU A 13 2.14 13.78 63.16
CA LEU A 13 2.16 12.33 63.24
C LEU A 13 0.83 11.69 62.74
N SER A 14 1.05 10.54 62.12
CA SER A 14 0.22 9.58 61.38
C SER A 14 -1.19 9.23 61.86
N MET A 15 -1.95 8.65 60.91
CA MET A 15 -2.93 7.53 60.98
C MET A 15 -4.19 7.89 60.19
N GLY A 16 -4.66 7.17 59.19
CA GLY A 16 -4.20 6.01 58.45
C GLY A 16 -5.18 5.79 57.28
N CYS A 17 -4.75 5.15 56.21
CA CYS A 17 -5.69 4.68 55.18
C CYS A 17 -5.39 3.21 54.89
N GLY A 18 -6.46 2.40 54.92
CA GLY A 18 -6.43 0.96 54.93
C GLY A 18 -5.78 0.35 53.69
N ARG A 19 -5.12 -0.78 53.95
CA ARG A 19 -4.71 -1.76 52.95
C ARG A 19 -5.95 -2.32 52.25
N LEU A 20 -6.15 -1.95 50.99
CA LEU A 20 -6.48 -2.91 49.95
C LEU A 20 -5.21 -3.08 49.13
N GLY A 21 -4.51 -4.19 49.38
CA GLY A 21 -3.41 -4.60 48.53
C GLY A 21 -3.99 -5.00 47.18
N PHE A 22 -3.79 -4.16 46.17
CA PHE A 22 -3.65 -4.66 44.81
C PHE A 22 -2.21 -5.14 44.70
N ASP A 23 -2.04 -6.45 44.74
CA ASP A 23 -0.83 -7.11 44.28
C ASP A 23 -0.74 -6.87 42.76
N ALA A 24 0.00 -5.82 42.40
CA ALA A 24 0.31 -5.48 41.03
C ALA A 24 1.69 -6.04 40.69
N THR A 25 1.88 -7.37 40.73
CA THR A 25 3.13 -7.96 40.23
C THR A 25 3.07 -9.38 39.63
N GLU A 26 1.92 -10.06 39.52
CA GLU A 26 1.92 -11.43 38.92
C GLU A 26 0.87 -11.76 37.83
N ASP A 27 0.02 -10.83 37.34
CA ASP A 27 -1.08 -11.24 36.43
C ASP A 27 -1.29 -10.43 35.14
N LEU A 28 -0.29 -9.65 34.70
CA LEU A 28 -0.21 -9.14 33.32
C LEU A 28 1.27 -8.94 32.96
N VAL A 29 2.01 -10.03 32.71
CA VAL A 29 3.04 -9.90 31.67
C VAL A 29 2.23 -9.68 30.39
N GLU A 30 2.18 -8.45 29.90
CA GLU A 30 1.59 -8.17 28.59
C GLU A 30 2.27 -9.12 27.60
N LYS A 31 1.54 -10.16 27.16
CA LYS A 31 2.07 -11.15 26.22
C LYS A 31 2.40 -10.41 24.94
N LEU A 32 3.67 -10.16 24.70
CA LEU A 32 4.15 -9.47 23.51
C LEU A 32 3.89 -10.40 22.32
N GLN A 33 3.03 -10.01 21.38
CA GLN A 33 2.65 -10.88 20.26
C GLN A 33 3.47 -10.57 19.01
N THR A 34 3.94 -9.33 18.90
CA THR A 34 4.67 -8.81 17.74
C THR A 34 5.86 -7.96 18.17
N CYS A 35 6.85 -7.78 17.29
CA CYS A 35 7.93 -6.82 17.54
C CYS A 35 7.43 -5.37 17.69
N ARG A 36 6.23 -5.05 17.21
CA ARG A 36 5.58 -3.75 17.46
C ARG A 36 5.13 -3.59 18.91
N ASP A 37 4.74 -4.68 19.59
CA ASP A 37 4.42 -4.65 21.02
C ASP A 37 5.68 -4.44 21.86
N VAL A 38 6.78 -5.11 21.47
CA VAL A 38 8.11 -4.90 22.06
C VAL A 38 8.51 -3.43 21.94
N GLN A 39 8.32 -2.84 20.76
CA GLN A 39 8.61 -1.44 20.51
C GLN A 39 7.86 -0.50 21.46
N ARG A 40 6.53 -0.70 21.58
CA ARG A 40 5.67 0.15 22.43
C ARG A 40 5.99 -0.01 23.92
N SER A 41 6.53 -1.16 24.30
CA SER A 41 7.02 -1.42 25.67
C SER A 41 8.32 -0.69 25.98
N GLY A 42 8.96 -0.05 25.00
CA GLY A 42 10.22 0.68 25.17
C GLY A 42 11.43 -0.24 25.37
N LEU A 43 11.33 -1.51 25.00
CA LEU A 43 12.44 -2.46 25.04
C LEU A 43 13.43 -2.19 23.88
N PRO A 44 14.71 -2.58 23.99
CA PRO A 44 15.71 -2.34 22.95
C PRO A 44 15.65 -3.38 21.81
N THR A 45 16.23 -3.04 20.66
CA THR A 45 16.49 -3.97 19.55
C THR A 45 17.21 -5.22 20.06
N GLY A 46 16.80 -6.41 19.58
CA GLY A 46 17.44 -7.67 19.95
C GLY A 46 16.51 -8.87 19.89
N ARG A 47 16.92 -9.96 20.54
CA ARG A 47 16.12 -11.18 20.68
C ARG A 47 15.04 -10.99 21.75
N HIS A 48 13.80 -11.33 21.39
CA HIS A 48 12.64 -11.27 22.28
C HIS A 48 11.78 -12.53 22.12
N THR A 49 11.14 -12.96 23.21
CA THR A 49 10.14 -14.02 23.17
C THR A 49 8.77 -13.40 22.90
N LEU A 50 8.13 -13.85 21.82
CA LEU A 50 6.77 -13.46 21.45
C LEU A 50 5.81 -14.63 21.59
N ASP A 51 4.57 -14.33 21.94
CA ASP A 51 3.45 -15.26 22.00
C ASP A 51 2.40 -14.85 20.94
N PRO A 52 2.47 -15.37 19.71
CA PRO A 52 1.70 -14.85 18.58
C PRO A 52 0.18 -14.95 18.72
N ASP A 53 -0.34 -15.91 19.50
CA ASP A 53 -1.78 -16.13 19.69
C ASP A 53 -2.22 -16.07 21.16
N ALA A 54 -1.30 -15.68 22.05
CA ALA A 54 -1.54 -15.46 23.47
C ALA A 54 -2.08 -16.71 24.20
N ASP A 55 -3.40 -16.84 24.33
CA ASP A 55 -4.03 -17.98 24.99
C ASP A 55 -4.39 -19.10 24.00
N GLY A 56 -3.97 -18.94 22.75
CA GLY A 56 -4.14 -19.94 21.70
C GLY A 56 -3.15 -21.10 21.80
N PRO A 57 -3.20 -22.04 20.84
CA PRO A 57 -2.39 -23.25 20.85
C PRO A 57 -0.92 -23.05 20.43
N LEU A 58 -0.52 -21.92 19.87
CA LEU A 58 0.86 -21.69 19.45
C LEU A 58 1.75 -21.44 20.67
N ALA A 59 2.88 -22.12 20.72
CA ALA A 59 3.85 -21.89 21.77
C ALA A 59 4.57 -20.54 21.57
N PRO A 60 4.94 -19.85 22.65
CA PRO A 60 5.83 -18.70 22.56
C PRO A 60 7.14 -19.07 21.86
N ARG A 61 7.69 -18.12 21.09
CA ARG A 61 8.88 -18.31 20.27
C ARG A 61 9.81 -17.12 20.37
N ASP A 62 11.10 -17.38 20.23
CA ASP A 62 12.08 -16.31 20.12
C ASP A 62 12.17 -15.81 18.68
N VAL A 63 12.21 -14.48 18.54
CA VAL A 63 12.47 -13.79 17.28
C VAL A 63 13.51 -12.70 17.50
N TRP A 64 14.02 -12.14 16.42
CA TRP A 64 14.79 -10.90 16.47
C TRP A 64 13.92 -9.72 16.06
N CYS A 65 13.87 -8.70 16.91
CA CYS A 65 13.16 -7.45 16.65
C CYS A 65 14.15 -6.30 16.39
N ASP A 66 14.02 -5.64 15.25
CA ASP A 66 14.63 -4.33 14.99
C ASP A 66 13.63 -3.23 15.34
N LEU A 67 13.99 -2.43 16.34
CA LEU A 67 13.13 -1.41 16.94
C LEU A 67 13.59 0.02 16.62
N GLU A 68 14.63 0.16 15.79
CA GLU A 68 15.27 1.45 15.49
C GLU A 68 15.07 1.85 14.02
N ARG A 69 15.31 0.93 13.09
CA ARG A 69 15.25 1.23 11.65
C ARG A 69 13.83 1.54 11.20
N ARG A 70 13.66 2.60 10.41
CA ARG A 70 12.39 2.95 9.74
C ARG A 70 11.18 2.93 10.68
N GLY A 71 11.37 3.47 11.89
CA GLY A 71 10.33 3.54 12.91
C GLY A 71 10.03 2.22 13.62
N GLY A 72 10.93 1.23 13.57
CA GLY A 72 10.94 0.04 14.43
C GLY A 72 9.77 -0.93 14.28
N GLY A 73 9.72 -1.92 15.17
CA GLY A 73 8.68 -2.95 15.20
C GLY A 73 8.81 -4.00 14.09
N TRP A 74 10.03 -4.20 13.59
CA TRP A 74 10.34 -5.15 12.52
C TRP A 74 10.76 -6.51 13.07
N THR A 75 10.19 -7.58 12.52
CA THR A 75 10.55 -8.96 12.86
C THR A 75 11.46 -9.55 11.78
N LEU A 76 12.60 -10.13 12.16
CA LEU A 76 13.48 -10.82 11.20
C LEU A 76 12.80 -12.09 10.67
N ALA A 77 12.68 -12.20 9.34
CA ALA A 77 12.01 -13.31 8.68
C ALA A 77 12.97 -14.23 7.92
N MET A 78 14.02 -13.67 7.31
CA MET A 78 14.96 -14.43 6.49
C MET A 78 16.34 -13.75 6.42
N LYS A 79 17.38 -14.56 6.27
CA LYS A 79 18.77 -14.16 6.07
C LYS A 79 19.26 -14.82 4.79
N VAL A 80 19.67 -14.03 3.80
CA VAL A 80 20.11 -14.53 2.50
C VAL A 80 21.56 -14.15 2.28
N GLU A 81 22.39 -15.14 1.96
CA GLU A 81 23.75 -14.92 1.49
C GLU A 81 23.72 -15.00 -0.03
N GLY A 82 23.81 -13.86 -0.72
CA GLY A 82 23.49 -13.75 -2.15
C GLY A 82 24.34 -14.60 -3.10
N SER A 83 25.46 -15.13 -2.64
CA SER A 83 26.32 -16.05 -3.39
C SER A 83 25.94 -17.53 -3.24
N GLN A 84 24.99 -17.83 -2.33
CA GLN A 84 24.51 -19.18 -2.07
C GLN A 84 23.24 -19.49 -2.88
N PRO A 85 23.04 -20.73 -3.33
CA PRO A 85 21.91 -21.10 -4.16
C PRO A 85 20.61 -21.38 -3.39
N THR A 86 20.64 -21.44 -2.05
CA THR A 86 19.52 -21.87 -1.20
C THR A 86 18.23 -21.11 -1.48
N PHE A 87 18.34 -19.80 -1.67
CA PHE A 87 17.22 -18.90 -1.90
C PHE A 87 17.16 -18.35 -3.32
N LEU A 88 17.62 -19.10 -4.33
CA LEU A 88 17.31 -18.75 -5.73
C LEU A 88 15.80 -18.63 -5.93
N GLY A 89 15.39 -17.84 -6.92
CA GLY A 89 13.96 -17.61 -7.22
C GLY A 89 13.16 -18.90 -7.31
N THR A 90 13.69 -19.93 -7.97
CA THR A 90 13.06 -21.24 -8.17
C THR A 90 12.97 -22.13 -6.94
N SER A 91 13.56 -21.74 -5.81
CA SER A 91 13.57 -22.54 -4.59
C SER A 91 12.15 -22.78 -4.06
N PRO A 92 11.76 -24.03 -3.74
CA PRO A 92 10.44 -24.30 -3.13
C PRO A 92 10.30 -23.66 -1.74
N LEU A 93 11.43 -23.27 -1.11
CA LEU A 93 11.46 -22.59 0.17
C LEU A 93 10.68 -21.26 0.18
N TRP A 94 10.38 -20.66 -0.97
CA TRP A 94 9.56 -19.44 -1.00
C TRP A 94 8.09 -19.71 -0.64
N GLY A 95 7.53 -20.83 -1.10
CA GLY A 95 6.11 -21.16 -0.93
C GLY A 95 5.82 -22.22 0.14
N ASP A 96 6.82 -22.96 0.62
CA ASP A 96 6.64 -24.04 1.57
C ASP A 96 6.73 -23.61 3.05
N THR A 97 6.52 -24.55 3.96
CA THR A 97 6.63 -24.35 5.41
C THR A 97 7.99 -24.73 5.99
N SER A 98 8.94 -25.17 5.17
CA SER A 98 10.27 -25.61 5.63
C SER A 98 11.05 -24.41 6.17
N LEU A 99 11.76 -24.61 7.28
CA LEU A 99 12.64 -23.59 7.86
C LEU A 99 14.10 -23.92 7.54
N VAL A 100 14.94 -22.88 7.49
CA VAL A 100 16.40 -23.00 7.33
C VAL A 100 17.03 -22.33 8.54
N ASN A 101 17.90 -23.06 9.25
CA ASN A 101 18.59 -22.60 10.46
C ASN A 101 17.68 -21.78 11.42
N PRO A 102 16.56 -22.36 11.90
CA PRO A 102 15.51 -21.61 12.62
C PRO A 102 15.96 -20.99 13.96
N ALA A 103 17.11 -21.41 14.50
CA ALA A 103 17.71 -20.83 15.69
C ALA A 103 18.68 -19.65 15.39
N SER A 104 18.97 -19.38 14.12
CA SER A 104 19.87 -18.29 13.70
C SER A 104 19.13 -16.95 13.68
N LEU A 105 18.88 -16.44 14.88
CA LEU A 105 18.15 -15.19 15.08
C LEU A 105 19.06 -13.96 15.11
N ASP A 106 20.36 -14.13 15.32
CA ASP A 106 21.31 -13.01 15.37
C ASP A 106 21.63 -12.52 13.94
N PRO A 107 21.29 -11.27 13.59
CA PRO A 107 21.55 -10.70 12.27
C PRO A 107 23.03 -10.43 12.00
N GLU A 108 23.93 -10.52 12.99
CA GLU A 108 25.38 -10.35 12.78
C GLU A 108 26.06 -11.66 12.35
N VAL A 109 25.43 -12.81 12.62
CA VAL A 109 25.96 -14.12 12.21
C VAL A 109 25.77 -14.30 10.69
N ARG A 110 26.87 -14.54 9.96
CA ARG A 110 26.88 -14.78 8.51
C ARG A 110 26.54 -16.23 8.16
N ASP A 111 25.25 -16.50 8.10
CA ASP A 111 24.64 -17.75 7.64
C ASP A 111 23.26 -17.46 7.01
N GLU A 112 22.72 -18.44 6.30
CA GLU A 112 21.39 -18.37 5.70
C GLU A 112 20.32 -18.85 6.68
N ALA A 113 19.16 -18.21 6.69
CA ALA A 113 18.04 -18.62 7.54
C ALA A 113 16.69 -18.28 6.91
N LYS A 114 15.70 -19.14 7.13
CA LYS A 114 14.28 -18.89 6.90
C LYS A 114 13.57 -19.19 8.21
N LEU A 115 13.06 -18.14 8.85
CA LEU A 115 12.55 -18.16 10.21
C LEU A 115 11.03 -18.30 10.21
N ALA A 116 10.47 -18.70 11.36
CA ALA A 116 9.02 -18.89 11.50
C ALA A 116 8.18 -17.65 11.10
N PRO A 117 8.59 -16.40 11.39
CA PRO A 117 7.88 -15.20 10.93
C PRO A 117 7.64 -15.14 9.41
N PHE A 118 8.55 -15.66 8.58
CA PHE A 118 8.32 -15.74 7.12
C PHE A 118 7.09 -16.58 6.76
N VAL A 119 6.84 -17.63 7.55
CA VAL A 119 5.83 -18.65 7.29
C VAL A 119 4.46 -18.22 7.78
N ASP A 120 4.35 -17.65 8.98
CA ASP A 120 3.06 -17.51 9.68
C ASP A 120 2.73 -16.11 10.21
N GLU A 121 3.64 -15.15 10.11
CA GLU A 121 3.38 -13.80 10.62
C GLU A 121 2.76 -12.91 9.54
N PRO A 122 1.66 -12.19 9.85
CA PRO A 122 1.06 -11.23 8.93
C PRO A 122 2.07 -10.17 8.48
N VAL A 123 2.04 -9.85 7.20
CA VAL A 123 2.93 -8.87 6.57
C VAL A 123 2.11 -7.73 6.00
N ALA A 124 2.55 -6.50 6.26
CA ALA A 124 2.06 -5.27 5.63
C ALA A 124 3.20 -4.50 4.95
N GLU A 125 4.43 -4.69 5.44
CA GLU A 125 5.64 -4.13 4.89
C GLU A 125 6.78 -5.15 5.01
N VAL A 126 7.69 -5.11 4.03
CA VAL A 126 8.91 -5.92 3.98
C VAL A 126 10.09 -4.96 3.84
N MET A 127 11.07 -5.06 4.73
CA MET A 127 12.29 -4.27 4.67
C MET A 127 13.46 -5.17 4.29
N LEU A 128 14.16 -4.82 3.22
CA LEU A 128 15.43 -5.41 2.86
C LEU A 128 16.53 -4.56 3.50
N VAL A 129 17.40 -5.16 4.30
CA VAL A 129 18.63 -4.52 4.80
C VAL A 129 19.80 -5.18 4.08
N VAL A 130 20.46 -4.41 3.22
CA VAL A 130 21.47 -4.91 2.29
C VAL A 130 22.88 -4.59 2.80
N ASP A 131 23.74 -5.60 2.84
CA ASP A 131 25.13 -5.45 3.26
C ASP A 131 25.92 -4.55 2.28
N ALA A 132 26.73 -3.66 2.84
CA ALA A 132 27.42 -2.57 2.13
C ALA A 132 26.50 -1.60 1.34
N GLY A 133 25.19 -1.62 1.61
CA GLY A 133 24.20 -0.75 1.01
C GLY A 133 23.35 -0.01 2.04
N SER A 134 22.09 0.25 1.70
CA SER A 134 21.08 0.79 2.62
C SER A 134 19.91 -0.18 2.79
N ASP A 135 18.79 0.31 3.32
CA ASP A 135 17.53 -0.41 3.40
C ASP A 135 16.53 0.04 2.32
N ALA A 136 15.62 -0.86 1.94
CA ALA A 136 14.48 -0.58 1.07
C ALA A 136 13.21 -1.22 1.64
N VAL A 137 12.10 -0.46 1.64
CA VAL A 137 10.80 -0.90 2.18
C VAL A 137 9.79 -1.13 1.07
N PHE A 138 9.28 -2.36 0.99
CA PHE A 138 8.24 -2.81 0.09
C PHE A 138 6.91 -2.92 0.84
N ARG A 139 5.92 -2.11 0.47
CA ARG A 139 4.59 -2.18 1.07
C ARG A 139 3.77 -3.25 0.35
N VAL A 140 3.57 -4.38 1.01
CA VAL A 140 2.80 -5.52 0.50
C VAL A 140 2.06 -6.19 1.65
N ARG A 141 0.79 -6.54 1.42
CA ARG A 141 -0.07 -7.10 2.46
C ARG A 141 -0.37 -8.56 2.18
N GLY A 142 -0.21 -9.41 3.19
CA GLY A 142 -0.52 -10.82 3.14
C GLY A 142 -0.63 -11.43 4.53
N THR A 143 -1.21 -12.63 4.61
CA THR A 143 -1.25 -13.38 5.88
C THR A 143 0.13 -13.88 6.29
N SER A 144 1.07 -13.99 5.35
CA SER A 144 2.52 -14.15 5.55
C SER A 144 3.28 -14.00 4.24
N LEU A 145 4.61 -13.84 4.29
CA LEU A 145 5.46 -13.87 3.09
C LEU A 145 5.30 -15.19 2.32
N ARG A 146 5.29 -16.33 3.03
CA ARG A 146 5.02 -17.63 2.40
C ARG A 146 3.71 -17.62 1.62
N ALA A 147 2.62 -17.12 2.21
CA ALA A 147 1.32 -17.11 1.55
C ALA A 147 1.32 -16.26 0.27
N LEU A 148 2.03 -15.12 0.28
CA LEU A 148 2.23 -14.31 -0.92
C LEU A 148 2.93 -15.13 -2.02
N PHE A 149 4.06 -15.76 -1.71
CA PHE A 149 4.81 -16.53 -2.72
C PHE A 149 4.11 -17.82 -3.16
N ALA A 150 3.41 -18.51 -2.26
CA ALA A 150 2.65 -19.72 -2.57
C ALA A 150 1.46 -19.44 -3.51
N SER A 151 0.98 -18.20 -3.58
CA SER A 151 -0.07 -17.81 -4.51
C SER A 151 0.37 -17.84 -5.98
N GLY A 152 1.69 -17.75 -6.24
CA GLY A 152 2.23 -17.59 -7.59
C GLY A 152 1.93 -16.23 -8.23
N LEU A 153 1.31 -15.30 -7.51
CA LEU A 153 0.98 -13.96 -7.99
C LEU A 153 2.17 -13.00 -7.85
N THR A 154 2.18 -11.98 -8.69
CA THR A 154 3.05 -10.82 -8.54
C THR A 154 2.30 -9.71 -7.83
N PHE A 155 2.93 -9.08 -6.83
CA PHE A 155 2.43 -7.94 -6.07
C PHE A 155 3.29 -6.69 -6.31
N PRO A 156 2.93 -5.82 -7.28
CA PRO A 156 3.57 -4.55 -7.48
C PRO A 156 3.53 -3.66 -6.25
N THR A 157 4.64 -2.97 -5.99
CA THR A 157 4.76 -2.05 -4.86
C THR A 157 5.07 -0.64 -5.36
N ALA A 158 4.61 0.36 -4.60
CA ALA A 158 4.89 1.78 -4.87
C ALA A 158 6.15 2.27 -4.12
N THR A 159 7.13 1.40 -3.92
CA THR A 159 8.44 1.80 -3.37
C THR A 159 9.13 2.71 -4.38
N ALA A 160 9.83 3.75 -3.93
CA ALA A 160 10.56 4.58 -4.88
C ALA A 160 11.67 3.73 -5.54
N GLU A 161 11.76 3.74 -6.86
CA GLU A 161 12.77 2.96 -7.59
C GLU A 161 14.20 3.32 -7.12
N THR A 162 14.43 4.60 -6.85
CA THR A 162 15.68 5.13 -6.31
C THR A 162 16.02 4.55 -4.93
N GLU A 163 15.02 4.24 -4.11
CA GLU A 163 15.21 3.55 -2.81
C GLU A 163 15.78 2.16 -3.01
N VAL A 164 15.22 1.37 -3.94
CA VAL A 164 15.71 0.02 -4.22
C VAL A 164 17.11 0.06 -4.83
N ARG A 165 17.35 0.95 -5.81
CA ARG A 165 18.67 1.13 -6.43
C ARG A 165 19.75 1.54 -5.42
N THR A 166 19.40 2.44 -4.51
CA THR A 166 20.32 2.89 -3.44
C THR A 166 20.60 1.78 -2.44
N ALA A 167 19.58 0.99 -2.07
CA ALA A 167 19.75 -0.12 -1.15
C ALA A 167 20.78 -1.13 -1.63
N PHE A 168 20.81 -1.44 -2.92
CA PHE A 168 21.80 -2.35 -3.51
C PHE A 168 23.07 -1.63 -4.03
N ALA A 169 23.24 -0.34 -3.71
CA ALA A 169 24.37 0.50 -4.09
C ALA A 169 24.69 0.47 -5.61
N ASN A 170 23.66 0.36 -6.46
CA ASN A 170 23.85 0.06 -7.88
C ASN A 170 23.29 1.16 -8.81
N PRO A 171 24.15 1.97 -9.45
CA PRO A 171 23.72 2.99 -10.40
C PRO A 171 23.55 2.48 -11.84
N THR A 172 23.83 1.20 -12.14
CA THR A 172 23.99 0.69 -13.51
C THR A 172 22.83 -0.17 -14.01
N LEU A 173 21.69 -0.29 -13.31
CA LEU A 173 20.54 -0.98 -13.92
C LEU A 173 19.99 -0.12 -15.06
N GLN A 174 19.43 -0.81 -16.06
CA GLN A 174 18.77 -0.18 -17.19
C GLN A 174 17.55 0.65 -16.77
N ASN A 175 17.22 1.65 -17.59
CA ASN A 175 16.21 2.67 -17.27
C ASN A 175 15.00 2.66 -18.23
N GLY A 176 14.89 1.66 -19.10
CA GLY A 176 13.73 1.44 -19.96
C GLY A 176 12.57 0.83 -19.18
N CYS A 177 12.13 -0.37 -19.57
CA CYS A 177 11.05 -1.06 -18.90
C CYS A 177 11.43 -1.41 -17.45
N ARG A 178 10.45 -1.35 -16.55
CA ARG A 178 10.63 -1.58 -15.11
C ARG A 178 9.42 -2.27 -14.49
N ARG A 179 9.67 -3.37 -13.79
CA ARG A 179 8.70 -4.05 -12.92
C ARG A 179 9.27 -4.09 -11.51
N GLN A 180 8.51 -3.58 -10.54
CA GLN A 180 8.88 -3.61 -9.13
C GLN A 180 7.83 -4.38 -8.34
N GLY A 181 8.27 -5.15 -7.34
CA GLY A 181 7.36 -5.69 -6.34
C GLY A 181 7.82 -6.99 -5.72
N VAL A 182 6.84 -7.77 -5.28
CA VAL A 182 7.02 -9.07 -4.63
C VAL A 182 6.48 -10.17 -5.55
N GLY A 183 7.23 -11.25 -5.74
CA GLY A 183 6.84 -12.36 -6.62
C GLY A 183 6.93 -11.98 -8.11
N LEU A 184 7.93 -11.21 -8.52
CA LEU A 184 8.12 -10.85 -9.93
C LEU A 184 8.57 -12.07 -10.72
N THR A 185 7.87 -12.36 -11.82
CA THR A 185 8.20 -13.45 -12.73
C THR A 185 7.89 -13.02 -14.15
N ASN A 186 8.89 -13.14 -15.02
CA ASN A 186 8.77 -12.99 -16.47
C ASN A 186 9.18 -14.32 -17.09
N GLN A 187 8.36 -14.84 -17.99
CA GLN A 187 8.60 -16.09 -18.71
C GLN A 187 8.74 -15.76 -20.21
N PRO A 188 9.91 -15.26 -20.66
CA PRO A 188 10.14 -14.98 -22.07
C PRO A 188 10.06 -16.26 -22.90
N SER A 189 9.73 -16.10 -24.19
CA SER A 189 9.61 -17.19 -25.16
C SER A 189 10.89 -18.03 -25.35
N ASN A 190 12.04 -17.51 -24.93
CA ASN A 190 13.33 -18.20 -24.96
C ASN A 190 13.56 -19.16 -23.76
N ASN A 191 12.54 -19.41 -22.93
CA ASN A 191 12.58 -20.26 -21.73
C ASN A 191 13.66 -19.87 -20.70
N SER A 192 14.11 -18.62 -20.69
CA SER A 192 15.05 -18.09 -19.69
C SER A 192 14.31 -17.17 -18.71
N PRO A 193 13.68 -17.72 -17.66
CA PRO A 193 12.85 -16.93 -16.75
C PRO A 193 13.65 -15.80 -16.10
N ARG A 194 13.02 -14.64 -15.93
CA ARG A 194 13.52 -13.55 -15.08
C ARG A 194 12.67 -13.53 -13.83
N GLU A 195 13.20 -14.01 -12.71
CA GLU A 195 12.46 -14.01 -11.45
C GLU A 195 13.20 -13.20 -10.40
N VAL A 196 12.45 -12.40 -9.66
CA VAL A 196 12.90 -11.73 -8.44
C VAL A 196 11.78 -11.85 -7.43
N ARG A 197 12.06 -12.43 -6.26
CA ARG A 197 11.03 -12.60 -5.23
C ARG A 197 10.71 -11.29 -4.54
N ILE A 198 11.68 -10.41 -4.31
CA ILE A 198 11.44 -9.04 -3.84
C ILE A 198 12.47 -8.13 -4.50
N GLY A 199 12.05 -7.16 -5.32
CA GLY A 199 12.98 -6.24 -5.96
C GLY A 199 12.48 -5.63 -7.27
N LEU A 200 13.39 -5.50 -8.23
CA LEU A 200 13.18 -4.92 -9.57
C LEU A 200 13.63 -5.87 -10.68
N ILE A 201 12.89 -5.84 -11.78
CA ILE A 201 13.31 -6.33 -13.10
C ILE A 201 13.29 -5.12 -14.04
N THR A 202 14.40 -4.85 -14.72
CA THR A 202 14.55 -3.69 -15.61
C THR A 202 15.23 -4.03 -16.93
N ASN A 203 14.90 -3.30 -17.98
CA ASN A 203 15.49 -3.45 -19.30
C ASN A 203 15.81 -2.08 -19.95
N ASP A 204 16.57 -2.02 -21.05
CA ASP A 204 16.81 -0.78 -21.80
C ASP A 204 15.67 -0.46 -22.76
N GLU A 205 14.98 -1.46 -23.31
CA GLU A 205 13.75 -1.23 -24.06
C GLU A 205 12.61 -0.76 -23.15
N VAL A 206 11.89 0.30 -23.57
CA VAL A 206 10.83 0.93 -22.76
C VAL A 206 9.60 0.03 -22.57
N ASP A 207 9.23 -0.73 -23.60
CA ASP A 207 7.99 -1.54 -23.62
C ASP A 207 8.23 -3.04 -23.44
N ASP A 208 9.48 -3.48 -23.25
CA ASP A 208 9.82 -4.90 -23.07
C ASP A 208 10.51 -5.17 -21.74
N CYS A 209 9.74 -5.70 -20.79
CA CYS A 209 10.29 -6.27 -19.56
C CYS A 209 10.50 -7.78 -19.66
N GLU A 210 9.94 -8.49 -20.65
CA GLU A 210 9.98 -9.94 -20.71
C GLU A 210 11.40 -10.45 -20.93
N THR A 211 12.18 -9.74 -21.74
CA THR A 211 13.56 -10.07 -22.07
C THR A 211 14.59 -9.43 -21.14
N ALA A 212 14.13 -8.70 -20.11
CA ALA A 212 14.94 -7.88 -19.21
C ALA A 212 16.33 -8.41 -18.86
N ASP A 213 17.37 -7.61 -19.11
CA ASP A 213 18.75 -7.99 -18.82
C ASP A 213 19.26 -7.56 -17.43
N SER A 214 18.44 -6.87 -16.65
CA SER A 214 18.82 -6.42 -15.31
C SER A 214 17.80 -6.77 -14.22
N LEU A 215 18.30 -7.34 -13.13
CA LEU A 215 17.55 -7.83 -11.98
C LEU A 215 18.27 -7.38 -10.71
N VAL A 216 17.54 -6.85 -9.74
CA VAL A 216 18.09 -6.51 -8.43
C VAL A 216 17.09 -6.88 -7.34
N GLY A 217 17.56 -7.45 -6.24
CA GLY A 217 16.70 -7.84 -5.14
C GLY A 217 17.10 -9.14 -4.46
N VAL A 218 16.12 -9.85 -3.94
CA VAL A 218 16.25 -11.15 -3.26
C VAL A 218 15.40 -12.19 -4.00
N GLY A 219 15.87 -13.43 -4.04
CA GLY A 219 15.21 -14.50 -4.76
C GLY A 219 15.38 -14.36 -6.27
N ILE A 220 16.57 -13.99 -6.72
CA ILE A 220 16.86 -13.86 -8.14
C ILE A 220 16.99 -15.25 -8.76
N ASN A 221 16.37 -15.45 -9.92
CA ASN A 221 16.64 -16.55 -10.82
C ASN A 221 16.95 -15.98 -12.20
N TYR A 222 18.23 -15.68 -12.40
CA TYR A 222 18.82 -15.29 -13.67
C TYR A 222 20.33 -15.55 -13.60
N LEU A 223 20.98 -15.79 -14.73
CA LEU A 223 22.41 -16.07 -14.78
C LEU A 223 23.18 -14.80 -15.13
N CYS A 224 24.31 -14.60 -14.45
CA CYS A 224 25.29 -13.63 -14.89
C CYS A 224 25.96 -14.11 -16.18
N ASP A 225 26.52 -13.21 -16.98
CA ASP A 225 27.27 -13.56 -18.21
C ASP A 225 28.42 -14.56 -17.96
N SER A 226 28.98 -14.56 -16.76
CA SER A 226 30.00 -15.51 -16.30
C SER A 226 29.46 -16.94 -16.05
N GLY A 227 28.14 -17.14 -16.09
CA GLY A 227 27.45 -18.37 -15.70
C GLY A 227 27.24 -18.53 -14.19
N SER A 228 27.68 -17.59 -13.36
CA SER A 228 27.40 -17.63 -11.91
C SER A 228 25.96 -17.26 -11.61
N THR A 229 25.44 -17.78 -10.50
CA THR A 229 24.14 -17.40 -9.95
C THR A 229 24.31 -16.36 -8.84
N VAL A 230 23.32 -15.51 -8.69
CA VAL A 230 23.17 -14.58 -7.56
C VAL A 230 21.76 -14.77 -7.05
N SER A 231 21.58 -15.17 -5.79
CA SER A 231 20.26 -15.33 -5.16
C SER A 231 19.78 -14.02 -4.53
N ALA A 232 20.69 -13.14 -4.13
CA ALA A 232 20.40 -11.79 -3.69
C ALA A 232 21.54 -10.83 -4.06
N GLY A 233 21.18 -9.64 -4.54
CA GLY A 233 22.14 -8.66 -5.05
C GLY A 233 21.68 -8.09 -6.38
N THR A 234 22.62 -7.84 -7.28
CA THR A 234 22.37 -7.27 -8.61
C THR A 234 22.95 -8.15 -9.72
N ILE A 235 22.17 -8.33 -10.78
CA ILE A 235 22.61 -8.81 -12.11
C ILE A 235 22.23 -7.73 -13.12
N ALA A 236 23.18 -7.25 -13.92
CA ALA A 236 22.95 -6.36 -15.04
C ALA A 236 23.84 -6.79 -16.22
N ASN A 237 23.29 -7.60 -17.12
CA ASN A 237 23.99 -8.17 -18.27
C ASN A 237 23.95 -7.18 -19.46
N LEU A 238 24.60 -6.02 -19.28
CA LEU A 238 24.57 -4.87 -20.19
C LEU A 238 25.59 -4.94 -21.35
N GLY A 239 26.10 -6.13 -21.64
CA GLY A 239 27.30 -6.32 -22.44
C GLY A 239 28.60 -6.16 -21.63
N PRO A 240 29.76 -6.60 -22.14
CA PRO A 240 30.91 -6.89 -21.31
C PRO A 240 31.68 -5.63 -20.82
N PRO A 241 32.01 -5.51 -19.52
CA PRO A 241 31.63 -6.40 -18.43
C PRO A 241 30.27 -6.00 -17.81
N GLY A 242 29.31 -6.93 -17.82
CA GLY A 242 28.08 -6.81 -17.04
C GLY A 242 28.37 -6.79 -15.54
N VAL A 243 27.43 -6.29 -14.74
CA VAL A 243 27.55 -6.24 -13.28
C VAL A 243 26.87 -7.46 -12.66
N CYS A 244 27.64 -8.25 -11.91
CA CYS A 244 27.14 -9.40 -11.16
C CYS A 244 27.68 -9.29 -9.73
N GLN A 245 26.83 -8.84 -8.81
CA GLN A 245 27.22 -8.57 -7.43
C GLN A 245 26.27 -9.30 -6.49
N ALA A 246 26.77 -10.37 -5.89
CA ALA A 246 26.10 -11.02 -4.77
C ALA A 246 26.24 -10.18 -3.50
N GLN A 247 25.14 -10.01 -2.76
CA GLN A 247 25.13 -9.30 -1.49
C GLN A 247 24.36 -10.11 -0.44
N ARG A 248 24.77 -9.95 0.81
CA ARG A 248 24.01 -10.44 1.95
C ARG A 248 22.81 -9.52 2.16
N VAL A 249 21.63 -10.12 2.35
CA VAL A 249 20.39 -9.37 2.60
C VAL A 249 19.64 -9.98 3.78
N LEU A 250 19.30 -9.13 4.74
CA LEU A 250 18.36 -9.48 5.81
C LEU A 250 16.96 -9.03 5.39
N VAL A 251 15.99 -9.92 5.51
CA VAL A 251 14.59 -9.65 5.19
C VAL A 251 13.83 -9.54 6.51
N TYR A 252 13.34 -8.34 6.78
CA TYR A 252 12.46 -8.05 7.91
C TYR A 252 11.03 -7.87 7.42
N ILE A 253 10.07 -8.24 8.26
CA ILE A 253 8.65 -8.02 8.02
C ILE A 253 8.04 -7.21 9.15
N ARG A 254 6.97 -6.50 8.83
CA ARG A 254 6.15 -5.80 9.80
C ARG A 254 4.70 -5.97 9.42
N GLY A 255 3.93 -6.55 10.33
CA GLY A 255 2.47 -6.62 10.22
C GLY A 255 1.81 -5.31 10.63
N ASP A 256 0.54 -5.17 10.24
CA ASP A 256 -0.32 -4.07 10.66
C ASP A 256 -1.57 -4.58 11.40
N ASP A 257 -1.55 -5.82 11.89
CA ASP A 257 -2.67 -6.38 12.64
C ASP A 257 -2.71 -5.81 14.09
N GLN A 258 -3.80 -5.14 14.40
CA GLN A 258 -4.09 -4.51 15.69
C GLN A 258 -5.30 -5.17 16.37
N THR A 259 -5.74 -6.36 15.91
CA THR A 259 -6.94 -7.04 16.42
C THR A 259 -6.83 -7.64 17.82
N ARG A 260 -5.63 -7.60 18.43
CA ARG A 260 -5.47 -7.82 19.87
C ARG A 260 -6.25 -6.83 20.71
N PHE A 261 -6.51 -5.64 20.17
CA PHE A 261 -7.32 -4.65 20.85
C PHE A 261 -8.80 -5.02 20.85
N PRO A 262 -9.51 -4.82 21.99
CA PRO A 262 -10.95 -4.99 22.04
C PRO A 262 -11.67 -4.19 20.97
N SER A 263 -12.73 -4.78 20.43
CA SER A 263 -13.52 -4.13 19.39
C SER A 263 -14.16 -2.84 19.87
N LEU A 264 -14.12 -1.81 19.02
CA LEU A 264 -14.78 -0.52 19.25
C LEU A 264 -15.69 -0.16 18.05
N PRO A 265 -16.59 0.83 18.17
CA PRO A 265 -17.56 1.13 17.11
C PRO A 265 -16.97 1.73 15.83
N SER A 266 -15.78 2.35 15.88
CA SER A 266 -15.13 2.98 14.73
C SER A 266 -13.61 3.07 14.92
N CYS A 267 -12.88 3.36 13.84
CA CYS A 267 -11.45 3.69 13.93
C CYS A 267 -11.21 4.98 14.73
N ALA A 268 -12.08 5.99 14.62
CA ALA A 268 -12.03 7.18 15.47
C ALA A 268 -12.18 6.85 16.97
N ALA A 269 -12.99 5.85 17.33
CA ALA A 269 -13.10 5.39 18.72
C ALA A 269 -11.81 4.70 19.21
N HIS A 270 -11.13 3.95 18.33
CA HIS A 270 -9.79 3.42 18.62
C HIS A 270 -8.77 4.54 18.82
N LEU A 271 -8.75 5.52 17.92
CA LEU A 271 -7.85 6.67 18.02
C LEU A 271 -8.07 7.45 19.32
N ALA A 272 -9.32 7.66 19.74
CA ALA A 272 -9.65 8.32 21.01
C ALA A 272 -9.14 7.58 22.26
N ARG A 273 -8.74 6.31 22.13
CA ARG A 273 -8.07 5.51 23.17
C ARG A 273 -6.54 5.56 23.08
N GLY A 274 -5.98 6.43 22.24
CA GLY A 274 -4.54 6.57 22.04
C GLY A 274 -3.93 5.54 21.09
N ARG A 275 -4.74 4.85 20.27
CA ARG A 275 -4.28 3.88 19.28
C ARG A 275 -3.99 4.62 17.97
N THR A 276 -2.72 4.93 17.73
CA THR A 276 -2.29 5.84 16.66
C THR A 276 -1.70 5.15 15.43
N ASP A 277 -1.56 3.82 15.46
CA ASP A 277 -0.96 3.10 14.34
C ASP A 277 -2.00 2.73 13.29
N ASP A 278 -1.66 2.93 12.02
CA ASP A 278 -2.44 2.38 10.91
C ASP A 278 -2.46 0.85 10.99
N GLY A 279 -3.56 0.25 10.53
CA GLY A 279 -3.65 -1.20 10.50
C GLY A 279 -5.06 -1.78 10.54
N VAL A 280 -5.14 -3.09 10.78
CA VAL A 280 -6.41 -3.81 10.89
C VAL A 280 -6.84 -3.87 12.34
N TYR A 281 -7.99 -3.29 12.66
CA TYR A 281 -8.59 -3.30 13.99
C TYR A 281 -9.91 -4.07 13.98
N LEU A 282 -10.41 -4.43 15.16
CA LEU A 282 -11.78 -4.90 15.32
C LEU A 282 -12.72 -3.69 15.44
N VAL A 283 -13.53 -3.44 14.43
CA VAL A 283 -14.54 -2.37 14.39
C VAL A 283 -15.93 -3.00 14.27
N GLY A 284 -16.79 -2.78 15.28
CA GLY A 284 -18.13 -3.39 15.32
C GLY A 284 -18.10 -4.93 15.25
N GLY A 285 -17.08 -5.56 15.83
CA GLY A 285 -16.85 -7.01 15.79
C GLY A 285 -16.23 -7.55 14.49
N LEU A 286 -15.98 -6.71 13.49
CA LEU A 286 -15.40 -7.10 12.20
C LEU A 286 -13.98 -6.57 12.05
N ARG A 287 -13.13 -7.31 11.33
CA ARG A 287 -11.81 -6.82 10.92
C ARG A 287 -12.00 -5.68 9.92
N ARG A 288 -11.57 -4.47 10.28
CA ARG A 288 -11.61 -3.28 9.43
C ARG A 288 -10.26 -2.59 9.46
N ARG A 289 -9.85 -2.08 8.31
CA ARG A 289 -8.66 -1.26 8.22
C ARG A 289 -8.95 0.15 8.75
N CYS A 290 -8.04 0.64 9.56
CA CYS A 290 -8.02 1.98 10.10
C CYS A 290 -6.79 2.73 9.58
N ASP A 291 -7.05 3.94 9.11
CA ASP A 291 -6.01 4.96 8.94
C ASP A 291 -6.13 5.93 10.14
N MET A 292 -5.10 5.91 10.98
CA MET A 292 -4.93 6.66 12.21
C MET A 292 -3.98 7.86 12.03
N THR A 293 -3.43 8.06 10.84
CA THR A 293 -2.37 9.03 10.59
C THR A 293 -2.82 10.18 9.67
N THR A 294 -3.53 9.87 8.59
CA THR A 294 -3.94 10.85 7.59
C THR A 294 -4.95 11.85 8.18
N ASP A 295 -4.60 13.14 8.12
CA ASP A 295 -5.47 14.26 8.57
C ASP A 295 -6.09 14.03 9.96
N GLY A 296 -5.24 13.67 10.91
CA GLY A 296 -5.62 13.41 12.30
C GLY A 296 -6.23 12.03 12.54
N GLY A 297 -6.40 11.19 11.51
CA GLY A 297 -6.72 9.77 11.66
C GLY A 297 -8.17 9.45 12.02
N GLY A 298 -8.41 8.19 12.41
CA GLY A 298 -9.72 7.69 12.78
C GLY A 298 -10.60 7.27 11.60
N TRP A 299 -10.01 7.17 10.41
CA TRP A 299 -10.67 6.78 9.18
C TRP A 299 -10.93 5.28 9.17
N THR A 300 -12.18 4.89 8.95
CA THR A 300 -12.61 3.49 8.82
C THR A 300 -12.76 3.14 7.35
N ASN A 301 -12.07 2.11 6.89
CA ASN A 301 -12.11 1.69 5.50
C ASN A 301 -13.51 1.17 5.10
N ALA A 302 -14.05 1.73 4.02
CA ALA A 302 -15.28 1.28 3.36
C ALA A 302 -14.98 0.46 2.10
N LEU A 303 -13.99 0.91 1.32
CA LEU A 303 -13.44 0.21 0.15
C LEU A 303 -11.91 0.38 0.14
N ASP A 304 -11.18 -0.70 -0.10
CA ASP A 304 -9.74 -0.71 -0.43
C ASP A 304 -9.65 -1.67 -1.60
N PHE A 305 -9.69 -1.15 -2.82
CA PHE A 305 -9.54 -1.93 -4.04
C PHE A 305 -8.12 -1.73 -4.58
N ASP A 306 -7.42 -2.84 -4.81
CA ASP A 306 -6.15 -2.89 -5.53
C ASP A 306 -6.25 -3.98 -6.58
N GLY A 307 -6.21 -3.64 -7.87
CA GLY A 307 -6.46 -4.59 -8.94
C GLY A 307 -5.42 -5.70 -9.09
N VAL A 308 -4.29 -5.59 -8.41
CA VAL A 308 -3.32 -6.69 -8.30
C VAL A 308 -3.79 -7.72 -7.28
N ARG A 309 -4.36 -7.24 -6.17
CA ARG A 309 -4.78 -8.06 -5.04
C ARG A 309 -6.18 -8.62 -5.23
N ASP A 310 -7.08 -7.81 -5.76
CA ASP A 310 -8.52 -8.04 -5.77
C ASP A 310 -9.04 -8.15 -7.21
N PRO A 311 -10.00 -9.06 -7.48
CA PRO A 311 -10.74 -9.02 -8.73
C PRO A 311 -11.59 -7.74 -8.80
N CYS A 312 -11.93 -7.30 -10.00
CA CYS A 312 -12.80 -6.14 -10.20
C CYS A 312 -14.16 -6.33 -9.49
N PRO A 313 -14.56 -5.41 -8.61
CA PRO A 313 -15.90 -5.42 -8.01
C PRO A 313 -16.96 -5.24 -9.09
N ALA A 314 -17.91 -6.16 -9.18
CA ALA A 314 -19.03 -6.04 -10.11
C ALA A 314 -19.85 -4.75 -9.82
N PRO A 315 -20.28 -4.00 -10.83
CA PRO A 315 -20.30 -4.34 -12.26
C PRO A 315 -19.05 -3.91 -13.06
N TRP A 316 -17.93 -3.55 -12.42
CA TRP A 316 -16.69 -3.33 -13.16
C TRP A 316 -16.17 -4.65 -13.75
N GLU A 317 -15.62 -4.57 -14.95
CA GLU A 317 -15.04 -5.71 -15.65
C GLU A 317 -13.52 -5.62 -15.65
N ALA A 318 -12.84 -6.76 -15.60
CA ALA A 318 -11.39 -6.80 -15.80
C ALA A 318 -11.05 -6.39 -17.24
N ASP A 319 -10.03 -5.56 -17.40
CA ASP A 319 -9.53 -5.21 -18.72
C ASP A 319 -8.98 -6.45 -19.44
N PRO A 320 -9.45 -6.76 -20.66
CA PRO A 320 -9.04 -7.98 -21.35
C PRO A 320 -7.58 -7.96 -21.84
N THR A 321 -6.95 -6.79 -21.91
CA THR A 321 -5.58 -6.63 -22.44
C THR A 321 -4.54 -6.31 -21.37
N SER A 322 -4.97 -6.01 -20.14
CA SER A 322 -4.08 -5.58 -19.05
C SER A 322 -4.51 -6.17 -17.71
N PHE A 323 -3.56 -6.84 -17.04
CA PHE A 323 -3.80 -7.43 -15.73
C PHE A 323 -4.05 -6.35 -14.66
N GLY A 324 -5.05 -6.60 -13.82
CA GLY A 324 -5.30 -5.81 -12.62
C GLY A 324 -5.86 -4.40 -12.86
N LEU A 325 -6.50 -4.18 -14.00
CA LEU A 325 -7.22 -2.94 -14.28
C LEU A 325 -8.71 -3.21 -14.41
N CYS A 326 -9.53 -2.31 -13.88
CA CYS A 326 -10.98 -2.37 -13.97
C CYS A 326 -11.53 -1.30 -14.89
N ILE A 327 -12.44 -1.71 -15.76
CA ILE A 327 -13.08 -0.87 -16.76
C ILE A 327 -14.60 -0.95 -16.65
N VAL A 328 -15.27 0.02 -17.26
CA VAL A 328 -16.71 -0.03 -17.47
C VAL A 328 -17.05 -1.08 -18.55
N PRO A 329 -18.08 -1.93 -18.35
CA PRO A 329 -18.54 -2.91 -19.33
C PRO A 329 -18.77 -2.35 -20.74
N GLY A 330 -18.44 -3.15 -21.76
CA GLY A 330 -18.34 -2.71 -23.15
C GLY A 330 -19.64 -2.37 -23.90
N THR A 331 -20.82 -2.47 -23.27
CA THR A 331 -22.11 -2.51 -23.98
C THR A 331 -23.05 -1.31 -23.78
N VAL A 332 -22.66 -0.29 -23.00
CA VAL A 332 -23.54 0.87 -22.69
C VAL A 332 -22.73 2.17 -22.53
N LEU A 333 -23.39 3.33 -22.72
CA LEU A 333 -22.95 4.62 -22.14
C LEU A 333 -22.71 4.43 -20.65
N GLY A 334 -21.52 4.79 -20.20
CA GLY A 334 -20.77 3.86 -19.40
C GLY A 334 -20.77 4.11 -17.91
N VAL A 335 -21.92 4.27 -17.25
CA VAL A 335 -21.93 4.33 -15.78
C VAL A 335 -21.93 2.92 -15.21
N ALA A 336 -20.85 2.53 -14.53
CA ALA A 336 -20.76 1.28 -13.80
C ALA A 336 -20.54 1.56 -12.30
N GLY A 337 -21.61 1.39 -11.51
CA GLY A 337 -21.64 1.73 -10.08
C GLY A 337 -21.50 0.52 -9.16
N VAL A 338 -20.49 0.56 -8.30
CA VAL A 338 -20.28 -0.39 -7.20
C VAL A 338 -20.88 0.21 -5.94
N VAL A 339 -21.84 -0.48 -5.33
CA VAL A 339 -22.40 -0.11 -4.02
C VAL A 339 -21.46 -0.57 -2.92
N ILE A 340 -21.06 0.38 -2.06
CA ILE A 340 -20.15 0.15 -0.93
C ILE A 340 -20.97 0.26 0.36
N PRO A 341 -21.23 -0.87 1.05
CA PRO A 341 -21.92 -0.84 2.33
C PRO A 341 -21.17 0.03 3.34
N SER A 342 -21.90 0.89 4.06
CA SER A 342 -21.25 1.71 5.07
C SER A 342 -20.64 0.84 6.18
N PRO A 343 -19.36 1.05 6.55
CA PRO A 343 -18.73 0.29 7.63
C PRO A 343 -19.13 0.81 9.02
N LEU A 344 -19.85 1.93 9.12
CA LEU A 344 -20.21 2.61 10.36
C LEU A 344 -21.72 2.82 10.48
N ALA A 345 -22.22 2.83 11.72
CA ALA A 345 -23.62 3.16 11.99
C ALA A 345 -23.96 4.64 11.70
N SER A 346 -22.96 5.51 11.71
CA SER A 346 -23.06 6.91 11.30
C SER A 346 -21.67 7.43 10.95
N TYR A 347 -21.56 8.24 9.91
CA TYR A 347 -20.35 8.97 9.52
C TYR A 347 -20.73 10.33 8.97
N ARG A 348 -19.80 11.28 8.96
CA ARG A 348 -20.01 12.61 8.35
C ARG A 348 -18.88 13.02 7.43
N GLU A 349 -17.70 12.44 7.62
CA GLU A 349 -16.56 12.70 6.76
C GLU A 349 -16.28 11.49 5.89
N ALA A 350 -15.87 11.75 4.65
CA ALA A 350 -15.40 10.74 3.72
C ALA A 350 -14.06 11.18 3.12
N MET A 351 -13.21 10.21 2.83
CA MET A 351 -11.92 10.40 2.19
C MET A 351 -11.76 9.39 1.06
N ALA A 352 -11.28 9.85 -0.10
CA ALA A 352 -11.10 9.01 -1.27
C ALA A 352 -9.74 9.23 -1.94
N THR A 353 -9.15 8.14 -2.43
CA THR A 353 -8.01 8.12 -3.35
C THR A 353 -8.32 7.21 -4.53
N ALA A 354 -7.75 7.51 -5.68
CA ALA A 354 -7.81 6.66 -6.86
C ALA A 354 -6.48 6.76 -7.61
N THR A 355 -6.15 5.71 -8.34
CA THR A 355 -5.09 5.72 -9.36
C THR A 355 -5.60 4.90 -10.52
N GLY A 356 -5.41 5.38 -11.74
CA GLY A 356 -5.85 4.69 -12.93
C GLY A 356 -4.93 5.00 -14.10
N PHE A 357 -5.40 4.65 -15.29
CA PHE A 357 -4.70 4.91 -16.53
C PHE A 357 -5.73 5.40 -17.55
N GLN A 358 -5.32 6.34 -18.38
CA GLN A 358 -6.16 6.83 -19.44
C GLN A 358 -6.34 5.75 -20.52
N ARG A 359 -7.56 5.59 -21.03
CA ARG A 359 -7.86 4.75 -22.18
C ARG A 359 -8.47 5.59 -23.28
N GLY A 360 -7.75 5.72 -24.38
CA GLY A 360 -8.16 6.51 -25.52
C GLY A 360 -8.41 7.97 -25.12
N SER A 361 -9.39 8.62 -25.72
CA SER A 361 -9.49 10.09 -25.73
C SER A 361 -10.39 10.65 -24.63
N THR A 362 -10.00 10.56 -23.36
CA THR A 362 -10.78 11.12 -22.25
C THR A 362 -10.92 12.65 -22.31
N ASP A 363 -12.04 13.20 -21.85
CA ASP A 363 -12.36 14.62 -22.02
C ASP A 363 -12.78 15.36 -20.72
N ALA A 364 -12.41 14.79 -19.57
CA ALA A 364 -12.64 15.29 -18.24
C ALA A 364 -14.12 15.55 -17.90
N PHE A 365 -14.64 16.74 -18.14
CA PHE A 365 -16.01 17.16 -17.80
C PHE A 365 -16.84 17.56 -19.01
N GLU A 366 -16.31 17.38 -20.22
CA GLU A 366 -17.07 17.55 -21.45
C GLU A 366 -17.94 16.29 -21.69
N PRO A 367 -19.14 16.45 -22.28
CA PRO A 367 -19.95 17.66 -22.30
C PRO A 367 -20.43 18.01 -20.87
N PRO A 368 -20.69 19.29 -20.57
CA PRO A 368 -21.17 19.70 -19.25
C PRO A 368 -22.59 19.20 -18.98
N LEU A 369 -22.71 18.05 -18.32
CA LEU A 369 -24.00 17.45 -17.96
C LEU A 369 -24.52 18.00 -16.63
N ALA A 370 -25.83 18.22 -16.57
CA ALA A 370 -26.45 19.02 -15.51
C ALA A 370 -26.69 18.29 -14.17
N THR A 371 -26.54 16.96 -14.09
CA THR A 371 -26.93 16.22 -12.87
C THR A 371 -25.90 15.18 -12.43
N LEU A 372 -25.84 14.96 -11.10
CA LEU A 372 -24.98 13.97 -10.45
C LEU A 372 -25.30 12.52 -10.84
N ASP A 373 -26.46 12.27 -11.45
CA ASP A 373 -26.90 10.94 -11.86
C ASP A 373 -26.40 10.54 -13.26
N ASN A 374 -25.90 11.49 -14.05
CA ASN A 374 -25.38 11.27 -15.41
C ASN A 374 -23.90 10.83 -15.41
N ALA A 375 -23.40 10.38 -16.56
CA ALA A 375 -21.97 10.24 -16.84
C ALA A 375 -21.36 11.62 -17.12
N TYR A 376 -21.24 12.45 -16.08
CA TYR A 376 -20.79 13.84 -16.19
C TYR A 376 -19.27 14.01 -16.20
N VAL A 377 -18.54 12.91 -16.08
CA VAL A 377 -17.09 12.90 -15.97
C VAL A 377 -16.56 11.67 -16.67
N ASP A 378 -15.44 11.86 -17.35
CA ASP A 378 -14.61 10.81 -17.87
C ASP A 378 -13.63 10.36 -16.78
N GLY A 379 -14.04 9.37 -15.98
CA GLY A 379 -13.32 8.99 -14.78
C GLY A 379 -14.12 8.28 -13.69
N LEU A 380 -13.90 8.67 -12.43
CA LEU A 380 -14.48 8.04 -11.24
C LEU A 380 -15.26 9.06 -10.40
N SER A 381 -16.53 8.78 -10.13
CA SER A 381 -17.41 9.54 -9.22
C SER A 381 -17.73 8.73 -7.97
N ILE A 382 -17.57 9.32 -6.79
CA ILE A 382 -17.96 8.72 -5.51
C ILE A 382 -19.08 9.57 -4.90
N THR A 383 -20.15 8.90 -4.46
CA THR A 383 -21.32 9.54 -3.83
C THR A 383 -21.79 8.78 -2.60
N SER A 384 -22.65 9.42 -1.80
CA SER A 384 -23.32 8.80 -0.65
C SER A 384 -24.83 8.95 -0.75
N GLY A 385 -25.54 7.86 -0.45
CA GLY A 385 -26.99 7.85 -0.26
C GLY A 385 -27.86 8.04 -1.50
N SER A 386 -29.16 8.12 -1.25
CA SER A 386 -30.21 8.35 -2.24
C SER A 386 -31.26 9.28 -1.62
N PRO A 387 -31.41 10.53 -2.06
CA PRO A 387 -30.70 11.18 -3.19
C PRO A 387 -29.19 11.28 -2.96
N ARG A 388 -28.42 11.20 -4.06
CA ARG A 388 -26.95 11.18 -4.03
C ARG A 388 -26.40 12.50 -3.51
N GLN A 389 -25.44 12.39 -2.60
CA GLN A 389 -24.57 13.50 -2.17
C GLN A 389 -23.17 13.26 -2.72
N HIS A 390 -22.56 14.31 -3.27
CA HIS A 390 -21.21 14.24 -3.81
C HIS A 390 -20.18 13.98 -2.70
N VAL A 391 -19.21 13.10 -2.98
CA VAL A 391 -18.08 12.81 -2.09
C VAL A 391 -16.75 13.13 -2.78
N ALA A 392 -16.50 12.60 -3.97
CA ALA A 392 -15.26 12.83 -4.70
C ALA A 392 -15.47 12.61 -6.20
N THR A 393 -14.71 13.34 -7.03
CA THR A 393 -14.59 13.08 -8.47
C THR A 393 -13.12 13.01 -8.88
N PHE A 394 -12.74 12.03 -9.69
CA PHE A 394 -11.43 11.97 -10.36
C PHE A 394 -11.68 11.99 -11.86
N ALA A 395 -11.20 13.03 -12.55
CA ALA A 395 -11.48 13.32 -13.96
C ALA A 395 -10.21 13.22 -14.81
N ALA A 396 -10.27 12.51 -15.92
CA ALA A 396 -9.13 12.35 -16.82
C ALA A 396 -9.27 13.29 -18.03
N GLY A 397 -8.38 14.27 -18.16
CA GLY A 397 -8.31 15.10 -19.36
C GLY A 397 -7.57 14.42 -20.52
N HIS A 398 -7.65 14.98 -21.72
CA HIS A 398 -7.15 14.34 -22.95
C HIS A 398 -5.63 14.11 -22.97
N GLY A 399 -4.83 15.15 -22.76
CA GLY A 399 -3.39 14.96 -22.67
C GLY A 399 -2.58 16.25 -22.71
N ALA A 400 -1.34 16.18 -22.25
CA ALA A 400 -0.42 17.32 -22.26
C ALA A 400 0.30 17.52 -23.61
N ILE A 401 0.33 16.49 -24.49
CA ILE A 401 1.08 16.51 -25.76
C ILE A 401 0.17 16.64 -26.99
N ASP A 402 -0.90 15.84 -27.06
CA ASP A 402 -1.86 15.95 -28.14
C ASP A 402 -2.84 17.09 -27.82
N ALA A 403 -2.82 18.14 -28.64
CA ALA A 403 -3.74 19.25 -28.46
C ALA A 403 -5.18 18.76 -28.62
N CYS A 404 -6.03 19.13 -27.65
CA CYS A 404 -7.47 18.90 -27.73
C CYS A 404 -7.98 19.32 -29.11
N PRO A 405 -8.60 18.41 -29.89
CA PRO A 405 -8.99 18.70 -31.27
C PRO A 405 -10.13 19.72 -31.35
N THR A 406 -10.82 19.97 -30.24
CA THR A 406 -11.88 20.95 -30.11
C THR A 406 -11.41 22.19 -29.34
N PRO A 407 -11.86 23.42 -29.72
CA PRO A 407 -11.53 24.65 -29.00
C PRO A 407 -12.17 24.76 -27.60
N THR A 408 -13.08 23.85 -27.28
CA THR A 408 -13.87 23.76 -26.04
C THR A 408 -13.93 22.29 -25.65
N GLY A 409 -13.49 21.94 -24.44
CA GLY A 409 -13.98 20.72 -23.80
C GLY A 409 -12.94 19.82 -23.14
N CYS A 410 -12.06 19.18 -23.91
CA CYS A 410 -11.50 17.89 -23.48
C CYS A 410 -10.29 17.92 -22.53
N ASN A 411 -9.82 19.10 -22.14
CA ASN A 411 -8.77 19.24 -21.14
C ASN A 411 -9.34 19.26 -19.72
N CYS A 412 -8.47 19.17 -18.72
CA CYS A 412 -8.86 19.53 -17.37
C CYS A 412 -9.18 21.04 -17.25
N PRO A 413 -10.06 21.45 -16.31
CA PRO A 413 -10.34 22.87 -16.03
C PRO A 413 -9.09 23.74 -15.86
N CYS A 414 -8.04 23.21 -15.22
CA CYS A 414 -6.76 23.89 -15.03
C CYS A 414 -6.01 24.21 -16.34
N ASP A 415 -6.34 23.55 -17.45
CA ASP A 415 -5.73 23.72 -18.77
C ASP A 415 -6.77 24.13 -19.84
N GLY A 416 -7.76 24.92 -19.42
CA GLY A 416 -8.73 25.55 -20.32
C GLY A 416 -9.88 24.64 -20.77
N GLY A 417 -10.03 23.46 -20.16
CA GLY A 417 -11.18 22.58 -20.38
C GLY A 417 -12.45 23.04 -19.64
N GLU A 418 -13.52 22.26 -19.79
CA GLU A 418 -14.82 22.58 -19.22
C GLU A 418 -14.78 22.54 -17.67
N PRO A 419 -15.34 23.53 -16.96
CA PRO A 419 -15.40 23.50 -15.51
C PRO A 419 -16.22 22.33 -14.97
N ALA A 420 -15.79 21.80 -13.82
CA ALA A 420 -16.57 20.81 -13.08
C ALA A 420 -18.01 21.32 -12.81
N PRO A 421 -19.04 20.47 -12.96
CA PRO A 421 -20.42 20.87 -12.71
C PRO A 421 -20.64 21.42 -11.30
N ALA A 422 -21.61 22.33 -11.11
CA ALA A 422 -21.82 23.02 -9.84
C ALA A 422 -22.14 22.10 -8.63
N PHE A 423 -22.59 20.86 -8.89
CA PHE A 423 -22.81 19.85 -7.84
C PHE A 423 -21.53 19.12 -7.40
N VAL A 424 -20.39 19.39 -8.04
CA VAL A 424 -19.04 18.98 -7.65
C VAL A 424 -18.38 20.18 -6.99
N PRO A 425 -18.38 20.28 -5.64
CA PRO A 425 -17.79 21.42 -4.95
C PRO A 425 -16.31 21.62 -5.30
N SER A 426 -15.86 22.88 -5.34
CA SER A 426 -14.45 23.18 -5.50
C SER A 426 -13.61 22.47 -4.43
N GLY A 427 -12.50 21.83 -4.84
CA GLY A 427 -11.62 21.06 -3.96
C GLY A 427 -12.05 19.62 -3.69
N SER A 428 -13.26 19.22 -4.12
CA SER A 428 -13.77 17.85 -4.02
C SER A 428 -13.53 17.00 -5.27
N PHE A 429 -12.70 17.49 -6.19
CA PHE A 429 -12.27 16.73 -7.36
C PHE A 429 -10.76 16.78 -7.56
N ARG A 430 -10.26 15.81 -8.32
CA ARG A 430 -8.96 15.86 -9.00
C ARG A 430 -9.20 15.79 -10.49
N CYS A 431 -8.41 16.53 -11.24
CA CYS A 431 -8.32 16.34 -12.67
C CYS A 431 -6.85 16.32 -13.07
N GLU A 432 -6.49 15.31 -13.83
CA GLU A 432 -5.14 15.15 -14.35
C GLU A 432 -5.19 15.10 -15.88
N PRO A 433 -4.40 15.92 -16.58
CA PRO A 433 -4.26 15.78 -18.02
C PRO A 433 -3.68 14.40 -18.32
N GLY A 434 -4.21 13.74 -19.34
CA GLY A 434 -3.77 12.42 -19.72
C GLY A 434 -2.42 12.37 -20.47
N SER A 435 -2.25 11.22 -21.12
CA SER A 435 -1.11 10.70 -21.85
C SER A 435 -0.03 11.68 -22.33
N LEU A 436 1.21 11.35 -21.94
CA LEU A 436 2.46 11.86 -22.51
C LEU A 436 2.84 11.21 -23.87
N VAL A 437 1.90 10.54 -24.54
CA VAL A 437 2.10 9.96 -25.87
C VAL A 437 0.88 10.18 -26.75
N THR A 438 1.07 10.25 -28.07
CA THR A 438 -0.02 10.43 -29.02
C THR A 438 -0.98 9.23 -28.97
N LEU A 439 -2.24 9.46 -28.62
CA LEU A 439 -3.20 8.39 -28.39
C LEU A 439 -3.90 7.93 -29.66
N THR A 440 -4.13 6.62 -29.76
CA THR A 440 -5.07 6.04 -30.73
C THR A 440 -6.31 5.53 -30.00
N PRO A 441 -7.49 5.45 -30.67
CA PRO A 441 -8.73 5.02 -30.02
C PRO A 441 -8.58 3.68 -29.29
N GLY A 442 -8.97 3.66 -28.01
CA GLY A 442 -8.91 2.48 -27.14
C GLY A 442 -7.53 2.11 -26.60
N MET A 443 -6.49 2.86 -26.95
CA MET A 443 -5.13 2.64 -26.43
C MET A 443 -5.03 3.02 -24.95
N LEU A 444 -4.41 2.15 -24.16
CA LEU A 444 -4.14 2.42 -22.75
C LEU A 444 -2.81 3.17 -22.60
N SER A 445 -2.83 4.37 -22.03
CA SER A 445 -1.60 5.09 -21.68
C SER A 445 -1.02 4.52 -20.39
N ARG A 446 0.13 3.85 -20.49
CA ARG A 446 0.85 3.22 -19.37
C ARG A 446 1.98 4.06 -18.77
N PRO A 447 2.68 4.92 -19.53
CA PRO A 447 3.80 5.69 -18.99
C PRO A 447 3.43 6.67 -17.86
N ASP A 448 2.15 7.06 -17.80
CA ASP A 448 1.64 8.14 -16.96
C ASP A 448 0.37 7.67 -16.21
N PRO A 449 0.50 7.20 -14.96
CA PRO A 449 -0.64 6.82 -14.14
C PRO A 449 -1.47 8.03 -13.72
N LEU A 450 -2.76 8.03 -14.08
CA LEU A 450 -3.68 9.09 -13.68
C LEU A 450 -3.85 9.16 -12.15
N PHE A 451 -3.91 10.39 -11.66
CA PHE A 451 -4.23 10.79 -10.28
C PHE A 451 -3.10 10.50 -9.28
N ASP A 452 -1.87 10.43 -9.76
CA ASP A 452 -0.68 10.29 -8.94
C ASP A 452 0.03 11.63 -8.67
N GLY A 453 -0.41 12.70 -9.33
CA GLY A 453 0.10 14.06 -9.20
C GLY A 453 1.53 14.24 -9.72
N ALA A 454 2.01 13.31 -10.52
CA ALA A 454 3.25 13.39 -11.26
C ALA A 454 2.96 13.79 -12.72
N GLU A 455 4.02 14.06 -13.50
CA GLU A 455 3.92 14.28 -14.96
C GLU A 455 2.99 15.43 -15.44
N VAL A 456 2.51 16.28 -14.51
CA VAL A 456 1.58 17.37 -14.80
C VAL A 456 2.24 18.72 -15.08
N THR A 457 1.54 19.56 -15.85
CA THR A 457 1.95 20.95 -16.07
C THR A 457 1.84 21.78 -14.79
N ALA A 458 2.61 22.87 -14.70
CA ALA A 458 2.55 23.79 -13.56
C ALA A 458 1.14 24.39 -13.34
N ALA A 459 0.33 24.51 -14.41
CA ALA A 459 -1.05 24.98 -14.31
C ALA A 459 -1.96 23.98 -13.59
N CYS A 460 -1.75 22.68 -13.82
CA CYS A 460 -2.57 21.60 -13.27
C CYS A 460 -2.05 20.97 -11.97
N ALA A 461 -0.84 21.33 -11.51
CA ALA A 461 -0.25 20.80 -10.27
C ALA A 461 -1.14 20.95 -9.02
N ALA A 462 -2.03 21.96 -8.97
CA ALA A 462 -2.96 22.12 -7.86
C ALA A 462 -4.19 21.20 -7.96
N GLU A 463 -4.62 20.88 -9.18
CA GLU A 463 -5.83 20.10 -9.48
C GLU A 463 -5.54 18.60 -9.54
N ALA A 464 -4.33 18.21 -9.93
CA ALA A 464 -3.89 16.83 -10.08
C ALA A 464 -3.24 16.24 -8.81
N ARG A 465 -3.29 16.92 -7.66
CA ARG A 465 -2.54 16.46 -6.48
C ARG A 465 -2.95 15.05 -6.04
N SER A 466 -1.98 14.22 -5.68
CA SER A 466 -2.20 12.87 -5.14
C SER A 466 -2.71 12.81 -3.71
N GLU A 467 -2.86 13.94 -3.01
CA GLU A 467 -3.46 13.89 -1.68
C GLU A 467 -4.93 13.49 -1.75
N PRO A 468 -5.42 12.69 -0.77
CA PRO A 468 -6.81 12.26 -0.76
C PRO A 468 -7.81 13.41 -0.86
N ILE A 469 -8.88 13.22 -1.63
CA ILE A 469 -10.05 14.09 -1.59
C ILE A 469 -10.76 13.85 -0.27
N ARG A 470 -11.02 14.92 0.48
CA ARG A 470 -11.74 14.88 1.76
C ARG A 470 -13.01 15.70 1.64
N THR A 471 -14.12 15.12 2.08
CA THR A 471 -15.43 15.76 1.99
C THR A 471 -16.19 15.60 3.30
N THR A 472 -16.70 16.71 3.81
CA THR A 472 -17.65 16.73 4.91
C THR A 472 -19.06 16.77 4.36
N LEU A 473 -19.85 15.73 4.63
CA LEU A 473 -21.25 15.68 4.26
C LEU A 473 -22.08 16.71 5.07
N PRO A 474 -23.15 17.27 4.48
CA PRO A 474 -23.99 18.28 5.14
C PRO A 474 -24.51 17.84 6.50
N ALA A 475 -24.87 16.56 6.64
CA ALA A 475 -25.35 15.94 7.87
C ALA A 475 -24.75 14.54 8.06
N PRO A 476 -24.64 14.05 9.31
CA PRO A 476 -24.29 12.65 9.57
C PRO A 476 -25.25 11.69 8.87
N THR A 477 -24.73 10.57 8.37
CA THR A 477 -25.49 9.57 7.62
C THR A 477 -24.97 8.16 7.89
N SER A 478 -25.82 7.17 7.67
CA SER A 478 -25.46 5.73 7.68
C SER A 478 -25.58 5.12 6.27
N ALA A 479 -25.77 5.96 5.26
CA ALA A 479 -26.06 5.51 3.91
C ALA A 479 -24.87 4.80 3.27
N ASN A 480 -25.15 3.89 2.34
CA ASN A 480 -24.11 3.30 1.52
C ASN A 480 -23.45 4.37 0.65
N LEU A 481 -22.19 4.13 0.31
CA LEU A 481 -21.50 4.88 -0.73
C LEU A 481 -21.65 4.17 -2.07
N GLU A 482 -21.37 4.88 -3.15
CA GLU A 482 -21.35 4.33 -4.50
C GLU A 482 -20.14 4.89 -5.23
N ALA A 483 -19.28 4.00 -5.75
CA ALA A 483 -18.17 4.35 -6.63
C ALA A 483 -18.56 4.01 -8.07
N ARG A 484 -18.57 5.00 -8.95
CA ARG A 484 -19.05 4.91 -10.32
C ARG A 484 -17.93 5.23 -11.28
N LEU A 485 -17.49 4.25 -12.05
CA LEU A 485 -16.72 4.53 -13.25
C LEU A 485 -17.68 5.06 -14.31
N MET A 486 -17.25 6.11 -14.99
CA MET A 486 -18.06 6.88 -15.92
C MET A 486 -17.25 7.19 -17.16
N ARG A 487 -17.97 7.17 -18.28
CA ARG A 487 -17.58 7.75 -19.55
C ARG A 487 -18.81 8.12 -20.33
N ASP A 488 -18.74 9.15 -21.13
CA ASP A 488 -19.84 9.65 -21.95
C ASP A 488 -19.81 9.09 -23.39
N GLU A 489 -18.70 8.46 -23.79
CA GLU A 489 -18.53 7.74 -25.07
C GLU A 489 -18.50 6.19 -24.93
N PRO A 490 -18.73 5.42 -26.03
CA PRO A 490 -18.67 3.97 -26.01
C PRO A 490 -17.24 3.41 -25.79
N ALA A 491 -17.18 2.20 -25.22
CA ALA A 491 -15.97 1.52 -24.71
C ALA A 491 -14.77 1.35 -25.66
N GLN A 492 -14.95 1.53 -26.96
CA GLN A 492 -13.87 1.31 -27.94
C GLN A 492 -12.96 2.53 -28.09
N GLY A 493 -13.29 3.66 -27.48
CA GLY A 493 -12.60 4.94 -27.69
C GLY A 493 -12.13 5.68 -26.45
N GLU A 494 -12.73 5.46 -25.27
CA GLU A 494 -12.62 6.44 -24.17
C GLU A 494 -12.89 5.87 -22.75
N GLY A 495 -12.35 6.54 -21.73
CA GLY A 495 -12.54 6.30 -20.31
C GLY A 495 -11.23 6.05 -19.54
N ILE A 496 -11.36 5.59 -18.29
CA ILE A 496 -10.22 5.19 -17.46
C ILE A 496 -10.19 3.68 -17.20
N ALA A 497 -8.99 3.16 -17.01
CA ALA A 497 -8.75 1.84 -16.47
C ALA A 497 -8.28 2.00 -15.01
N LEU A 498 -9.17 1.71 -14.07
CA LEU A 498 -8.92 1.90 -12.64
C LEU A 498 -7.99 0.82 -12.09
N TYR A 499 -6.90 1.25 -11.45
CA TYR A 499 -5.91 0.35 -10.84
C TYR A 499 -6.10 0.24 -9.33
N ARG A 500 -6.32 1.37 -8.66
CA ARG A 500 -6.53 1.46 -7.20
C ARG A 500 -7.66 2.42 -6.88
N CYS A 501 -8.44 2.09 -5.87
CA CYS A 501 -9.45 2.98 -5.31
C CYS A 501 -9.63 2.68 -3.82
N ALA A 502 -9.48 3.69 -2.97
CA ALA A 502 -9.75 3.55 -1.55
C ALA A 502 -10.75 4.61 -1.10
N VAL A 503 -11.75 4.17 -0.32
CA VAL A 503 -12.80 5.01 0.26
C VAL A 503 -12.86 4.74 1.75
N TRP A 504 -12.83 5.82 2.53
CA TRP A 504 -12.81 5.80 3.99
C TRP A 504 -13.87 6.73 4.54
N VAL A 505 -14.39 6.40 5.72
CA VAL A 505 -15.37 7.23 6.43
C VAL A 505 -15.05 7.34 7.91
N ARG A 506 -15.45 8.45 8.55
CA ARG A 506 -15.37 8.60 10.01
C ARG A 506 -16.53 9.40 10.61
#